data_AF-A0A7C8FRC0-F1
#
_entry.id   AF-A0A7C8FRC0-F1
#
_cell.length_a   1.000
_cell.length_b   1.000
_cell.length_c   1.000
_cell.angle_alpha   90.00
_cell.angle_beta   90.00
_cell.angle_gamma   90.00
#
_symmetry.space_group_name_H-M   'P 1'
#
loop_
_entity.id
_entity.type
_entity.pdbx_description
1 polymer ?
#
loop_
_entity_poly.entity_id
_entity_poly.type
_entity_poly.pdbx_seq_one_letter_code
_entity_poly.pdbx_strand_id
1 'polypeptide(L)' 'TEARRLGRTLKQRAVDILAFFDRPGTSNGPTEAINGRLEHLRSSALGFRNLTHYIARSLLEAGGFRPLLHSHPR' A
#
# COMPACT_ATOMS: atom_id res chain seq x y z
N THR A 1 22.87 8.49 -16.60
CA THR A 1 22.24 7.17 -16.43
C THR A 1 21.43 7.17 -15.15
N GLU A 2 20.40 6.35 -15.09
CA GLU A 2 19.54 6.22 -13.90
C GLU A 2 20.35 5.86 -12.64
N ALA A 3 21.37 5.00 -12.77
CA ALA A 3 22.31 4.69 -11.69
C ALA A 3 23.01 5.92 -11.08
N ARG A 4 23.44 6.89 -11.91
CA ARG A 4 24.12 8.11 -11.45
C ARG A 4 23.17 9.10 -10.77
N ARG A 5 21.87 9.04 -11.07
CA ARG A 5 20.84 9.81 -10.36
C ARG A 5 20.54 9.16 -9.02
N LEU A 6 20.29 7.84 -9.02
CA LEU A 6 20.07 7.07 -7.80
C LEU A 6 21.23 7.24 -6.80
N GLY A 7 22.48 7.11 -7.25
CA GLY A 7 23.64 7.28 -6.38
C GLY A 7 23.73 8.68 -5.73
N ARG A 8 23.31 9.74 -6.44
CA ARG A 8 23.25 11.10 -5.85
C ARG A 8 22.17 11.19 -4.78
N THR A 9 20.99 10.63 -5.03
CA THR A 9 19.89 10.59 -4.05
C THR A 9 20.27 9.81 -2.80
N LEU A 10 20.87 8.62 -2.96
CA LEU A 10 21.34 7.81 -1.84
C LEU A 10 22.38 8.55 -1.00
N LYS A 11 23.33 9.24 -1.64
CA LYS A 11 24.32 10.05 -0.93
C LYS A 11 23.69 11.22 -0.17
N GLN A 12 22.72 11.91 -0.78
CA GLN A 12 22.02 13.03 -0.13
C GLN A 12 21.16 12.60 1.06
N ARG A 13 20.62 11.37 1.03
CA ARG A 13 19.71 10.84 2.05
C ARG A 13 20.36 9.82 2.97
N ALA A 14 21.70 9.73 2.98
CA ALA A 14 22.42 8.68 3.70
C ALA A 14 22.07 8.63 5.20
N VAL A 15 21.93 9.78 5.86
CA VAL A 15 21.55 9.87 7.28
C VAL A 15 20.17 9.26 7.52
N ASP A 16 19.17 9.62 6.71
CA ASP A 16 17.81 9.09 6.85
C ASP A 16 17.75 7.58 6.59
N ILE A 17 18.52 7.10 5.61
CA ILE A 17 18.60 5.67 5.27
C ILE A 17 19.22 4.89 6.43
N LEU A 18 20.29 5.40 7.04
CA LEU A 18 20.94 4.74 8.16
C LEU A 18 20.05 4.73 9.41
N ALA A 19 19.33 5.83 9.68
CA ALA A 19 18.40 5.92 10.80
C ALA A 19 17.28 4.87 10.77
N PHE A 20 16.91 4.36 9.58
CA PHE A 20 15.96 3.24 9.47
C PHE A 20 16.48 1.97 10.15
N PHE A 21 17.77 1.67 10.05
CA PHE A 21 18.39 0.46 10.58
C PHE A 21 18.73 0.56 12.07
N ASP A 22 18.93 1.79 12.58
CA ASP A 22 19.20 2.02 14.00
C ASP A 22 17.98 1.76 14.89
N ARG A 23 16.77 1.73 14.31
CA ARG A 23 15.53 1.52 15.06
C ARG A 23 15.13 0.04 15.06
N PRO A 24 15.16 -0.66 16.21
CA PRO A 24 14.78 -2.06 16.28
C PRO A 24 13.31 -2.26 15.91
N GLY A 25 13.03 -3.33 15.16
CA GLY A 25 11.68 -3.66 14.71
C GLY A 25 11.15 -2.82 13.54
N THR A 26 11.98 -1.98 12.91
CA THR A 26 11.63 -1.40 11.61
C THR A 26 11.56 -2.49 10.54
N SER A 27 10.55 -2.40 9.70
CA SER A 27 10.40 -3.26 8.53
C SER A 27 9.65 -2.49 7.45
N ASN A 28 9.89 -2.87 6.20
CA ASN A 28 9.12 -2.37 5.07
C ASN A 28 7.80 -3.15 4.87
N GLY A 29 7.60 -4.24 5.62
CA GLY A 29 6.47 -5.15 5.46
C GLY A 29 5.09 -4.47 5.49
N PRO A 30 4.79 -3.55 6.41
CA PRO A 30 3.51 -2.85 6.42
C PRO A 30 3.27 -2.00 5.16
N THR A 31 4.32 -1.32 4.68
CA THR A 31 4.26 -0.52 3.45
C THR A 31 4.07 -1.43 2.23
N GLU A 32 4.78 -2.55 2.17
CA GLU A 32 4.67 -3.56 1.11
C GLU A 32 3.28 -4.20 1.08
N ALA A 33 2.71 -4.49 2.24
CA ALA A 33 1.35 -5.03 2.35
C ALA A 33 0.31 -4.06 1.79
N ILE A 34 0.46 -2.75 2.04
CA ILE A 34 -0.42 -1.73 1.47
C ILE A 34 -0.19 -1.60 -0.05
N ASN A 35 1.06 -1.54 -0.50
CA ASN A 35 1.38 -1.41 -1.92
C ASN A 35 0.88 -2.60 -2.73
N GLY A 36 1.01 -3.83 -2.24
CA GLY A 36 0.46 -5.01 -2.90
C GLY A 36 -1.07 -4.91 -3.05
N ARG A 37 -1.79 -4.45 -2.02
CA ARG A 37 -3.24 -4.22 -2.11
C ARG A 37 -3.59 -3.14 -3.14
N LEU A 38 -2.80 -2.06 -3.21
CA LEU A 38 -3.00 -1.00 -4.21
C LEU A 38 -2.71 -1.48 -5.63
N GLU A 39 -1.73 -2.36 -5.82
CA GLU A 39 -1.43 -2.96 -7.11
C GLU A 39 -2.56 -3.89 -7.57
N HIS A 40 -3.06 -4.75 -6.69
CA HIS A 40 -4.25 -5.57 -6.96
C HIS A 40 -5.46 -4.71 -7.31
N LEU A 41 -5.70 -3.67 -6.52
CA LEU A 41 -6.78 -2.72 -6.79
C LEU A 41 -6.59 -2.03 -8.14
N ARG A 42 -5.38 -1.56 -8.48
CA ARG A 42 -5.08 -0.94 -9.77
C ARG A 42 -5.34 -1.89 -10.94
N SER A 43 -4.97 -3.17 -10.79
CA SER A 43 -5.27 -4.20 -11.77
C SER A 43 -6.77 -4.38 -11.97
N SER A 44 -7.55 -4.43 -10.88
CA SER A 44 -9.02 -4.55 -10.92
C SER A 44 -9.73 -3.24 -11.30
N ALA A 45 -9.03 -2.10 -11.21
CA ALA A 45 -9.59 -0.76 -11.38
C ALA A 45 -9.25 -0.07 -12.71
N LEU A 46 -8.53 -0.74 -13.60
CA LEU A 46 -8.24 -0.25 -14.94
C LEU A 46 -9.56 0.10 -15.67
N GLY A 47 -9.73 1.39 -15.98
CA GLY A 47 -10.88 1.90 -16.74
C GLY A 47 -12.00 2.56 -15.93
N PHE A 48 -11.93 2.61 -14.60
CA PHE A 48 -12.90 3.41 -13.82
C PHE A 48 -12.68 4.90 -14.06
N ARG A 49 -13.75 5.58 -14.50
CA ARG A 49 -13.78 7.04 -14.73
C ARG A 49 -14.57 7.80 -13.65
N ASN A 50 -15.10 7.07 -12.66
CA ASN A 50 -15.96 7.60 -11.60
C ASN A 50 -15.38 7.24 -10.23
N LEU A 51 -15.10 8.25 -9.41
CA LEU A 51 -14.49 8.12 -8.09
C LEU A 51 -15.34 7.30 -7.12
N THR A 52 -16.65 7.44 -7.15
CA THR A 52 -17.58 6.69 -6.29
C THR A 52 -17.48 5.18 -6.54
N HIS A 53 -17.46 4.77 -7.82
CA HIS A 53 -17.30 3.36 -8.18
C HIS A 53 -15.92 2.82 -7.81
N TYR A 54 -14.87 3.64 -7.97
CA TYR A 54 -13.52 3.29 -7.51
C TYR A 54 -13.47 3.05 -6.00
N ILE A 55 -14.05 3.93 -5.20
CA ILE A 55 -14.11 3.80 -3.74
C ILE A 55 -14.90 2.55 -3.34
N ALA A 56 -16.09 2.34 -3.92
CA ALA A 56 -16.91 1.17 -3.61
C ALA A 56 -16.17 -0.14 -3.90
N ARG A 57 -15.49 -0.25 -5.06
CA ARG A 57 -14.70 -1.45 -5.40
C ARG A 57 -13.48 -1.62 -4.50
N SER A 58 -12.80 -0.53 -4.16
CA SER A 58 -11.66 -0.54 -3.21
C SER A 58 -12.08 -1.07 -1.84
N LEU A 59 -13.26 -0.65 -1.36
CA LEU A 59 -13.83 -1.12 -0.10
C LEU A 59 -14.26 -2.60 -0.17
N LEU A 60 -14.83 -3.07 -1.29
CA LEU A 60 -15.17 -4.48 -1.49
C LEU A 60 -13.94 -5.39 -1.45
N GLU A 61 -12.92 -5.09 -2.27
CA GLU A 61 -11.67 -5.87 -2.33
C GLU A 61 -10.91 -5.84 -0.99
N ALA A 62 -11.02 -4.75 -0.24
CA ALA A 62 -10.43 -4.62 1.08
C ALA A 62 -11.18 -5.37 2.21
N GLY A 63 -12.33 -5.99 1.92
CA GLY A 63 -13.20 -6.59 2.94
C GLY A 63 -13.97 -5.56 3.80
N GLY A 64 -14.06 -4.32 3.33
CA GLY A 64 -14.75 -3.20 3.99
C GLY A 64 -16.28 -3.31 3.98
N PHE A 65 -16.84 -4.18 3.14
CA PHE A 65 -18.23 -4.63 3.27
C PHE A 65 -18.24 -5.98 3.99
N ARG A 66 -18.06 -5.98 5.31
CA ARG A 66 -18.48 -7.11 6.12
C ARG A 66 -20.00 -7.09 6.12
N PRO A 67 -20.70 -8.13 5.62
CA PRO A 67 -22.07 -8.29 6.02
C PRO A 67 -22.08 -8.46 7.55
N LEU A 68 -22.98 -7.79 8.25
CA LEU A 68 -23.35 -8.16 9.62
C LEU A 68 -24.07 -9.54 9.64
N LEU A 69 -23.80 -10.41 8.67
CA LEU A 69 -24.43 -11.71 8.49
C LEU A 69 -23.55 -12.73 9.20
N HIS A 70 -23.66 -12.75 10.52
CA HIS A 70 -23.77 -13.95 11.35
C HIS A 70 -24.05 -13.48 12.79
N SER A 71 -25.11 -12.70 12.99
CA SER A 71 -25.86 -12.80 14.25
C SER A 71 -26.53 -14.18 14.22
N HIS A 72 -25.87 -15.19 14.80
CA HIS A 72 -26.54 -16.44 15.14
C HIS A 72 -27.67 -16.09 16.12
N PRO A 73 -28.95 -16.27 15.78
CA PRO A 73 -29.96 -16.37 16.81
C PRO A 73 -29.71 -17.70 17.53
N ARG A 74 -29.72 -17.64 18.87
CA ARG A 74 -29.93 -18.85 19.66
C ARG A 74 -31.29 -19.46 19.35
#